data_AF-A0A6B1E1Y2-F1
#
_entry.id   AF-A0A6B1E1Y2-F1
#
_cell.length_a   1.000
_cell.length_b   1.000
_cell.length_c   1.000
_cell.angle_alpha   90.00
_cell.angle_beta   90.00
_cell.angle_gamma   90.00
#
_symmetry.space_group_name_H-M   'P 1'
#
loop_
_entity.id
_entity.type
_entity.pdbx_description
1 polymer ?
#
loop_
_entity_poly.entity_id
_entity_poly.type
_entity_poly.pdbx_seq_one_letter_code
_entity_poly.pdbx_strand_id
1 'polypeptide(L)'
;PADYAEYLVENKKEGSSYKIIDGVVKGRSQSAWFTNLDYRKRHKDLRLYKHYSPEDYSHYDNYDAINVDKTAEIPMDWDGAMGVPISFLDKHNPDQFEILARMTTTKIDEFNFGYPYINGKKIYARIIIRNKQRQA
;
A
#
# COMPACT_ATOMS: atom_id res chain seq x y z
N PRO A 1 29.54 5.81 9.06
CA PRO A 1 30.86 5.20 9.38
C PRO A 1 31.56 4.80 8.07
N ALA A 2 32.89 4.93 7.97
CA ALA A 2 33.62 4.69 6.71
C ALA A 2 33.52 3.22 6.24
N ASP A 3 33.36 2.30 7.20
CA ASP A 3 33.19 0.86 7.06
C ASP A 3 31.74 0.42 6.74
N TYR A 4 30.75 1.31 6.87
CA TYR A 4 29.35 0.94 6.67
C TYR A 4 29.04 0.54 5.23
N ALA A 5 29.76 1.09 4.25
CA ALA A 5 29.61 0.73 2.85
C ALA A 5 30.03 -0.73 2.58
N GLU A 6 31.15 -1.17 3.17
CA GLU A 6 31.66 -2.54 3.08
C GLU A 6 30.69 -3.52 3.74
N TYR A 7 30.22 -3.19 4.95
CA TYR A 7 29.19 -3.97 5.64
C TYR A 7 27.93 -4.17 4.77
N LEU A 8 27.45 -3.12 4.10
CA LEU A 8 26.27 -3.20 3.23
C LEU A 8 26.48 -4.17 2.07
N VAL A 9 27.64 -4.12 1.41
CA VAL A 9 27.95 -4.99 0.27
C VAL A 9 28.05 -6.45 0.69
N GLU A 10 28.72 -6.73 1.82
CA GLU A 10 28.93 -8.10 2.32
C GLU A 10 27.66 -8.72 2.92
N ASN A 11 26.87 -7.92 3.64
CA ASN A 11 25.82 -8.46 4.53
C ASN A 11 24.39 -8.16 4.06
N LYS A 12 24.19 -7.34 3.03
CA LYS A 12 22.84 -6.91 2.60
C LYS A 12 22.61 -7.11 1.10
N LYS A 13 21.35 -6.94 0.71
CA LYS A 13 20.91 -7.13 -0.68
C LYS A 13 20.92 -5.81 -1.45
N GLU A 14 21.64 -5.80 -2.58
CA GLU A 14 21.62 -4.72 -3.55
C GLU A 14 20.19 -4.47 -4.07
N GLY A 15 19.83 -3.20 -4.27
CA GLY A 15 18.51 -2.78 -4.70
C GLY A 15 17.46 -2.77 -3.59
N SER A 16 17.72 -3.39 -2.43
CA SER A 16 16.87 -3.30 -1.24
C SER A 16 17.48 -2.38 -0.19
N SER A 17 18.66 -2.75 0.34
CA SER A 17 19.32 -2.03 1.43
C SER A 17 20.34 -1.01 0.96
N TYR A 18 20.86 -1.13 -0.26
CA TYR A 18 21.79 -0.18 -0.85
C TYR A 18 21.65 -0.14 -2.37
N LYS A 19 22.24 0.88 -3.00
CA LYS A 19 22.46 0.96 -4.46
C LYS A 19 23.86 1.48 -4.72
N ILE A 20 24.46 1.05 -5.82
CA ILE A 20 25.71 1.63 -6.32
C ILE A 20 25.33 2.71 -7.34
N ILE A 21 25.76 3.95 -7.08
CA ILE A 21 25.54 5.09 -7.96
C ILE A 21 26.92 5.70 -8.24
N ASP A 22 27.33 5.72 -9.50
CA ASP A 22 28.64 6.21 -9.94
C ASP A 22 29.83 5.58 -9.17
N GLY A 23 29.75 4.27 -8.94
CA GLY A 23 30.77 3.52 -8.20
C GLY A 23 30.74 3.68 -6.68
N VAL A 24 29.83 4.51 -6.15
CA VAL A 24 29.70 4.75 -4.70
C VAL A 24 28.52 3.96 -4.14
N VAL A 25 28.78 3.18 -3.08
CA VAL A 25 27.73 2.49 -2.31
C VAL A 25 26.91 3.51 -1.52
N LYS A 26 25.62 3.61 -1.84
CA LYS A 26 24.64 4.44 -1.13
C LYS A 26 23.69 3.55 -0.35
N GLY A 27 23.72 3.63 0.98
CA GLY A 27 22.72 2.99 1.83
C GLY A 27 21.33 3.57 1.57
N ARG A 28 20.31 2.71 1.57
CA ARG A 28 18.91 3.13 1.50
C ARG A 28 18.37 3.36 2.90
N SER A 29 17.95 4.58 3.17
CA SER A 29 17.13 4.88 4.35
C SER A 29 15.74 4.26 4.17
N GLN A 30 15.31 3.42 5.12
CA GLN A 30 14.00 2.75 5.11
C GLN A 30 12.91 3.65 5.73
N SER A 31 12.97 4.96 5.46
CA SER A 31 12.03 5.94 5.99
C SER A 31 11.35 6.67 4.85
N ALA A 32 10.03 6.75 4.91
CA ALA A 32 9.21 7.53 3.99
C ALA A 32 8.54 8.68 4.75
N TRP A 33 8.54 9.87 4.15
CA TRP A 33 7.79 11.02 4.65
C TRP A 33 6.54 11.18 3.79
N PHE A 34 5.38 11.18 4.45
CA PHE A 34 4.10 11.44 3.82
C PHE A 34 3.62 12.82 4.25
N THR A 35 3.14 13.60 3.28
CA THR A 35 2.66 14.95 3.49
C THR A 35 1.44 15.20 2.63
N ASN A 36 0.62 16.16 3.05
CA ASN A 36 -0.48 16.69 2.27
C ASN A 36 -0.06 17.81 1.31
N LEU A 37 1.22 18.21 1.30
CA LEU A 37 1.74 19.16 0.33
C LEU A 37 1.48 18.66 -1.09
N ASP A 38 1.00 19.56 -1.94
CA ASP A 38 0.70 19.26 -3.33
C ASP A 38 1.99 19.18 -4.18
N TYR A 39 2.09 18.15 -5.03
CA TYR A 39 3.19 17.94 -5.96
C TYR A 39 2.81 17.01 -7.12
N ARG A 40 3.39 17.26 -8.29
CA ARG A 40 3.01 16.59 -9.57
C ARG A 40 2.96 15.07 -9.53
N LYS A 41 3.88 14.39 -8.81
CA LYS A 41 3.91 12.92 -8.79
C LYS A 41 2.70 12.33 -8.04
N ARG A 42 2.09 13.07 -7.10
CA ARG A 42 0.89 12.63 -6.38
C ARG A 42 -0.33 12.53 -7.30
N HIS A 43 -0.35 13.28 -8.40
CA HIS A 43 -1.46 13.29 -9.36
C HIS A 43 -1.24 12.35 -10.55
N LYS A 44 -0.38 11.33 -10.39
CA LYS A 44 -0.15 10.33 -11.42
C LYS A 44 -1.05 9.13 -11.19
N ASP A 45 -1.88 8.81 -12.18
CA ASP A 45 -2.74 7.65 -12.14
C ASP A 45 -1.94 6.35 -12.06
N LEU A 46 -2.36 5.49 -11.15
CA LEU A 46 -1.98 4.10 -11.10
C LEU A 46 -2.77 3.35 -12.16
N ARG A 47 -2.08 2.78 -13.14
CA ARG A 47 -2.72 1.93 -14.16
C ARG A 47 -3.19 0.63 -13.52
N LEU A 48 -4.48 0.33 -13.66
CA LEU A 48 -5.12 -0.88 -13.15
C LEU A 48 -5.32 -1.86 -14.31
N TYR A 49 -5.17 -3.16 -14.04
CA TYR A 49 -5.26 -4.21 -15.06
C TYR A 49 -6.04 -5.45 -14.60
N LYS A 50 -6.43 -5.49 -13.32
CA LYS A 50 -7.15 -6.64 -12.77
C LYS A 50 -8.65 -6.40 -12.85
N HIS A 51 -9.39 -7.49 -13.03
CA HIS A 51 -10.84 -7.53 -12.90
C HIS A 51 -11.19 -8.21 -11.59
N TYR A 52 -12.30 -7.79 -10.99
CA TYR A 52 -12.83 -8.39 -9.79
C TYR A 52 -13.38 -9.80 -10.07
N SER A 53 -13.09 -10.72 -9.16
CA SER A 53 -13.70 -12.05 -9.07
C SER A 53 -13.93 -12.38 -7.59
N PRO A 54 -15.09 -12.94 -7.20
CA PRO A 54 -15.32 -13.34 -5.80
C PRO A 54 -14.28 -14.34 -5.27
N GLU A 55 -13.68 -15.12 -6.16
CA GLU A 55 -12.67 -16.13 -5.83
C GLU A 55 -11.31 -15.52 -5.47
N ASP A 56 -10.89 -14.45 -6.16
CA ASP A 56 -9.59 -13.81 -5.94
C ASP A 56 -9.64 -12.74 -4.83
N TYR A 57 -10.82 -12.17 -4.56
CA TYR A 57 -10.99 -11.04 -3.65
C TYR A 57 -11.97 -11.35 -2.52
N SER A 58 -11.45 -11.94 -1.44
CA SER A 58 -12.25 -12.22 -0.25
C SER A 58 -12.74 -10.95 0.45
N HIS A 59 -13.96 -10.99 0.99
CA HIS A 59 -14.49 -9.93 1.85
C HIS A 59 -13.97 -10.04 3.28
N TYR A 60 -13.92 -8.91 3.99
CA TYR A 60 -13.65 -8.90 5.43
C TYR A 60 -14.88 -9.26 6.24
N ASP A 61 -14.65 -9.88 7.40
CA ASP A 61 -15.72 -10.26 8.33
C ASP A 61 -16.31 -9.03 9.06
N ASN A 62 -15.51 -7.98 9.24
CA ASN A 62 -15.79 -6.87 10.15
C ASN A 62 -15.94 -5.50 9.48
N TYR A 63 -15.84 -5.43 8.15
CA TYR A 63 -16.08 -4.22 7.38
C TYR A 63 -16.46 -4.59 5.94
N ASP A 64 -17.43 -3.89 5.35
CA ASP A 64 -17.89 -4.15 3.98
C ASP A 64 -16.87 -3.62 2.95
N ALA A 65 -15.81 -4.41 2.76
CA ALA A 65 -14.77 -4.19 1.77
C ALA A 65 -14.13 -5.51 1.36
N ILE A 66 -13.53 -5.51 0.18
CA ILE A 66 -12.70 -6.64 -0.30
C ILE A 66 -11.25 -6.48 0.16
N ASN A 67 -10.55 -7.60 0.32
CA ASN A 67 -9.11 -7.61 0.52
C ASN A 67 -8.36 -7.60 -0.81
N VAL A 68 -7.37 -6.73 -0.89
CA VAL A 68 -6.41 -6.67 -1.99
C VAL A 68 -5.02 -6.82 -1.40
N ASP A 69 -4.37 -7.96 -1.67
CA ASP A 69 -3.09 -8.29 -1.06
C ASP A 69 -1.91 -7.49 -1.62
N LYS A 70 -2.01 -7.01 -2.86
CA LYS A 70 -0.98 -6.16 -3.49
C LYS A 70 -1.62 -4.97 -4.20
N THR A 71 -0.99 -3.82 -4.12
CA THR A 71 -1.44 -2.62 -4.87
C THR A 71 -1.56 -2.85 -6.38
N ALA A 72 -0.74 -3.72 -6.97
CA ALA A 72 -0.82 -4.07 -8.39
C ALA A 72 -2.03 -4.95 -8.75
N GLU A 73 -2.73 -5.46 -7.74
CA GLU A 73 -3.90 -6.33 -7.86
C GLU A 73 -5.20 -5.56 -7.60
N ILE A 74 -5.17 -4.22 -7.48
CA ILE A 74 -6.40 -3.44 -7.34
C ILE A 74 -7.28 -3.65 -8.60
N PRO A 75 -8.53 -4.11 -8.44
CA PRO A 75 -9.44 -4.31 -9.56
C PRO A 75 -9.91 -2.98 -10.14
N MET A 76 -10.00 -2.91 -11.47
CA MET A 76 -10.37 -1.69 -12.21
C MET A 76 -11.89 -1.46 -12.27
N ASP A 77 -12.66 -2.52 -12.04
CA ASP A 77 -14.10 -2.66 -12.20
C ASP A 77 -14.86 -2.80 -10.87
N TRP A 78 -14.19 -2.59 -9.73
CA TRP A 78 -14.81 -2.61 -8.39
C TRP A 78 -15.03 -1.19 -7.85
N ASP A 79 -16.30 -0.87 -7.60
CA ASP A 79 -16.73 0.46 -7.11
C ASP A 79 -16.83 0.54 -5.57
N GLY A 80 -16.70 -0.61 -4.89
CA GLY A 80 -16.81 -0.71 -3.43
C GLY A 80 -15.54 -0.30 -2.68
N ALA A 81 -15.59 -0.40 -1.36
CA ALA A 81 -14.41 -0.21 -0.53
C ALA A 81 -13.43 -1.38 -0.69
N MET A 82 -12.13 -1.08 -0.61
CA MET A 82 -11.04 -2.03 -0.76
C MET A 82 -10.01 -1.83 0.33
N GLY A 83 -9.65 -2.89 1.04
CA GLY A 83 -8.52 -2.89 1.94
C GLY A 83 -7.23 -3.22 1.20
N VAL A 84 -6.34 -2.25 1.09
CA VAL A 84 -5.03 -2.35 0.42
C VAL A 84 -3.88 -2.37 1.44
N PRO A 85 -2.67 -2.81 1.05
CA PRO A 85 -1.51 -2.76 1.94
C PRO A 85 -1.18 -1.32 2.33
N ILE A 86 -0.67 -1.10 3.55
CA ILE A 86 -0.27 0.25 4.03
C ILE A 86 0.76 0.92 3.09
N SER A 87 1.60 0.12 2.42
CA SER A 87 2.56 0.60 1.42
C SER A 87 1.92 1.21 0.17
N PHE A 88 0.61 1.10 -0.01
CA PHE A 88 -0.16 1.82 -1.02
C PHE A 88 0.04 3.34 -0.95
N LEU A 89 0.31 3.91 0.24
CA LEU A 89 0.48 5.35 0.41
C LEU A 89 1.58 5.96 -0.48
N ASP A 90 2.61 5.20 -0.87
CA ASP A 90 3.65 5.65 -1.81
C ASP A 90 3.11 5.87 -3.24
N LYS A 91 1.96 5.26 -3.56
CA LYS A 91 1.28 5.32 -4.86
C LYS A 91 -0.07 6.05 -4.77
N HIS A 92 -0.39 6.66 -3.63
CA HIS A 92 -1.67 7.33 -3.45
C HIS A 92 -1.79 8.54 -4.38
N ASN A 93 -2.76 8.46 -5.29
CA ASN A 93 -3.24 9.61 -6.04
C ASN A 93 -4.59 10.05 -5.47
N PRO A 94 -4.71 11.25 -4.87
CA PRO A 94 -5.97 11.74 -4.33
C PRO A 94 -7.02 12.00 -5.40
N ASP A 95 -6.68 12.13 -6.69
CA ASP A 95 -7.65 12.29 -7.78
C ASP A 95 -8.27 10.95 -8.20
N GLN A 96 -7.51 9.87 -8.05
CA GLN A 96 -7.92 8.51 -8.41
C GLN A 96 -8.53 7.76 -7.22
N PHE A 97 -7.98 7.90 -6.02
CA PHE A 97 -8.39 7.13 -4.84
C PHE A 97 -8.72 8.00 -3.64
N GLU A 98 -9.87 7.74 -3.04
CA GLU A 98 -10.26 8.26 -1.74
C GLU A 98 -9.77 7.33 -0.63
N ILE A 99 -9.21 7.88 0.45
CA ILE A 99 -8.89 7.10 1.66
C ILE A 99 -10.08 7.25 2.59
N LEU A 100 -10.74 6.12 2.89
CA LEU A 100 -11.95 6.10 3.71
C LEU A 100 -11.63 5.86 5.18
N ALA A 101 -10.73 4.93 5.47
CA ALA A 101 -10.45 4.46 6.83
C ALA A 101 -9.16 3.64 6.88
N ARG A 102 -8.87 3.08 8.06
CA ARG A 102 -7.79 2.13 8.31
C ARG A 102 -8.32 0.93 9.07
N MET A 103 -7.61 -0.18 8.96
CA MET A 103 -7.82 -1.38 9.77
C MET A 103 -6.48 -1.79 10.37
N THR A 104 -6.11 -1.19 11.50
CA THR A 104 -4.70 -1.19 11.96
C THR A 104 -4.49 -1.56 13.42
N THR A 105 -5.53 -1.46 14.24
CA THR A 105 -5.43 -1.77 15.68
C THR A 105 -6.72 -2.41 16.16
N THR A 106 -6.74 -2.95 17.37
CA THR A 106 -7.98 -3.47 17.98
C THR A 106 -8.95 -2.39 18.43
N LYS A 107 -8.51 -1.11 18.51
CA LYS A 107 -9.41 0.00 18.86
C LYS A 107 -10.30 0.30 17.65
N ILE A 108 -11.59 0.52 17.88
CA ILE A 108 -12.51 0.97 16.84
C ILE A 108 -12.82 2.43 17.11
N ASP A 109 -12.69 3.25 16.07
CA ASP A 109 -13.01 4.67 16.07
C ASP A 109 -13.64 5.07 14.73
N GLU A 110 -13.94 6.36 14.53
CA GLU A 110 -14.57 6.88 13.31
C GLU A 110 -13.82 6.48 12.03
N PHE A 111 -12.49 6.37 12.10
CA PHE A 111 -11.63 6.09 10.94
C PHE A 111 -10.90 4.75 11.03
N ASN A 112 -11.05 3.98 12.12
CA ASN A 112 -10.37 2.72 12.31
C ASN A 112 -11.38 1.59 12.62
N PHE A 113 -11.50 0.61 11.72
CA PHE A 113 -12.48 -0.47 11.82
C PHE A 113 -11.91 -1.77 12.42
N GLY A 114 -10.94 -1.65 13.33
CA GLY A 114 -10.31 -2.81 13.95
C GLY A 114 -9.20 -3.42 13.09
N TYR A 115 -8.60 -4.54 13.50
CA TYR A 115 -7.77 -5.32 12.59
C TYR A 115 -8.67 -6.03 11.55
N PRO A 116 -8.18 -6.27 10.32
CA PRO A 116 -8.94 -7.02 9.32
C PRO A 116 -8.97 -8.51 9.65
N TYR A 117 -10.15 -9.11 9.51
CA TYR A 117 -10.38 -10.55 9.63
C TYR A 117 -11.01 -11.07 8.34
N ILE A 118 -10.55 -12.23 7.89
CA ILE A 118 -11.14 -12.97 6.77
C ILE A 118 -11.33 -14.41 7.26
N ASN A 119 -12.56 -14.91 7.20
CA ASN A 119 -12.90 -16.27 7.63
C ASN A 119 -12.43 -16.54 9.09
N GLY A 120 -12.61 -15.57 9.97
CA GLY A 120 -12.21 -15.63 11.38
C GLY A 120 -10.71 -15.46 11.63
N LYS A 121 -9.88 -15.33 10.60
CA LYS A 121 -8.43 -15.19 10.72
C LYS A 121 -8.00 -13.73 10.57
N LYS A 122 -7.32 -13.21 11.59
CA LYS A 122 -6.68 -11.89 11.53
C LYS A 122 -5.60 -11.86 10.45
N ILE A 123 -5.64 -10.85 9.57
CA ILE A 123 -4.59 -10.59 8.60
C ILE A 123 -3.82 -9.30 8.95
N TYR A 124 -2.78 -8.99 8.17
CA TYR A 124 -1.99 -7.78 8.39
C TYR A 124 -2.81 -6.52 8.15
N ALA A 125 -2.45 -5.43 8.84
CA ALA A 125 -3.15 -4.17 8.76
C ALA A 125 -3.34 -3.63 7.32
N ARG A 126 -4.45 -2.92 7.11
CA ARG A 126 -4.89 -2.41 5.80
C ARG A 126 -5.28 -0.94 5.88
N ILE A 127 -5.19 -0.25 4.74
CA ILE A 127 -5.84 1.04 4.52
C ILE A 127 -7.05 0.79 3.64
N ILE A 128 -8.19 1.40 3.98
CA ILE A 128 -9.41 1.28 3.19
C ILE A 128 -9.45 2.43 2.20
N ILE A 129 -9.60 2.09 0.92
CA ILE A 129 -9.70 3.04 -0.18
C ILE A 129 -10.94 2.78 -1.03
N ARG A 130 -11.33 3.78 -1.81
CA ARG A 130 -12.30 3.66 -2.91
C ARG A 130 -11.72 4.27 -4.18
N ASN A 131 -11.89 3.60 -5.31
CA ASN A 131 -11.55 4.17 -6.62
C ASN A 131 -12.63 5.17 -7.04
N LYS A 132 -12.21 6.40 -7.36
CA LYS A 132 -13.09 7.48 -7.84
C LYS A 132 -13.21 7.49 -9.36
N GLN A 133 -12.30 6.82 -10.05
CA GLN A 133 -12.20 6.78 -11.50
C GLN A 133 -12.33 5.32 -11.94
N ARG A 134 -13.57 4.87 -12.13
CA ARG A 134 -13.83 3.57 -12.73
C ARG A 134 -13.22 3.54 -14.13
N GLN A 135 -12.37 2.54 -14.38
CA GLN A 135 -11.83 2.28 -15.70
C GLN A 135 -12.68 1.16 -16.26
N ALA A 136 -13.66 1.52 -17.09
CA ALA A 136 -14.53 0.58 -17.79
C ALA A 136 -13.84 0.02 -19.04
#